data_AF-A0A7J4K8U6-F1
#
_entry.id   AF-A0A7J4K8U6-F1
#
_cell.length_a   1.000
_cell.length_b   1.000
_cell.length_c   1.000
_cell.angle_alpha   90.00
_cell.angle_beta   90.00
_cell.angle_gamma   90.00
#
_symmetry.space_group_name_H-M   'P 1'
#
loop_
_entity.id
_entity.type
_entity.pdbx_description
1 polymer ?
#
loop_
_entity_poly.entity_id
_entity_poly.type
_entity_poly.pdbx_seq_one_letter_code
_entity_poly.pdbx_strand_id
1 'polypeptide(L)' 'MRKPEERIYHAAIHATGLFANEILFVDDQMRNIIPAQSIGMATHHFRNAEDLRRALREHSVEVDNGC' A
#
# COMPACT_ATOMS: atom_id res chain seq x y z
N MET A 1 1.86 -10.72 -15.23
CA MET A 1 2.35 -9.63 -14.37
C MET A 1 1.88 -9.92 -12.97
N ARG A 2 2.80 -10.08 -12.02
CA ARG A 2 2.51 -10.44 -10.62
C ARG A 2 3.52 -9.79 -9.70
N LYS A 3 3.15 -9.59 -8.43
CA LYS A 3 4.12 -9.22 -7.41
C LYS A 3 5.16 -10.35 -7.23
N PRO A 4 6.45 -10.05 -7.01
CA PRO A 4 7.06 -8.72 -6.84
C PRO A 4 7.67 -8.14 -8.14
N GLU A 5 7.20 -8.51 -9.34
CA GLU A 5 7.71 -7.94 -10.59
C GLU A 5 7.42 -6.43 -10.63
N GLU A 6 8.46 -5.59 -10.75
CA GLU A 6 8.37 -4.12 -10.66
C GLU A 6 7.25 -3.52 -11.52
N ARG A 7 7.04 -4.06 -12.73
CA ARG A 7 6.00 -3.62 -13.67
C ARG A 7 4.58 -3.59 -13.10
N ILE A 8 4.26 -4.43 -12.11
CA ILE A 8 2.91 -4.43 -11.52
C ILE A 8 2.64 -3.19 -10.68
N TYR A 9 3.67 -2.67 -10.01
CA TYR A 9 3.56 -1.50 -9.15
C TYR A 9 3.44 -0.23 -9.99
N HIS A 10 4.23 -0.12 -11.07
CA HIS A 10 4.07 0.95 -12.06
C HIS A 10 2.69 0.92 -12.73
N ALA A 11 2.20 -0.27 -13.08
CA ALA A 11 0.85 -0.41 -13.64
C ALA A 11 -0.23 0.02 -12.63
N ALA A 12 -0.05 -0.27 -11.34
CA ALA A 12 -0.96 0.18 -10.29
C ALA A 12 -0.96 1.71 -10.12
N ILE A 13 0.22 2.35 -10.10
CA ILE A 13 0.35 3.82 -10.07
C ILE A 13 -0.36 4.43 -11.29
N HIS A 14 -0.10 3.89 -12.48
CA HIS A 14 -0.72 4.39 -13.70
C HIS A 14 -2.26 4.22 -13.69
N ALA A 15 -2.76 3.13 -13.12
CA ALA A 15 -4.20 2.86 -13.06
C ALA A 15 -4.95 3.78 -12.09
N THR A 16 -4.30 4.27 -11.02
CA THR A 16 -4.92 5.22 -10.09
C THR A 16 -4.89 6.65 -10.61
N GLY A 17 -3.93 6.98 -11.49
CA GLY A 17 -3.69 8.35 -11.94
C GLY A 17 -3.08 9.26 -10.86
N LEU A 18 -2.60 8.67 -9.76
CA LEU A 18 -1.97 9.36 -8.64
C LEU A 18 -0.43 9.25 -8.72
N PHE A 19 0.28 10.10 -7.99
CA PHE A 19 1.70 9.93 -7.75
C PHE A 19 1.96 8.80 -6.74
N ALA A 20 3.14 8.17 -6.82
CA ALA A 20 3.49 7.06 -5.92
C ALA A 20 3.38 7.44 -4.44
N ASN A 21 3.79 8.66 -4.07
CA ASN A 21 3.75 9.18 -2.70
C ASN A 21 2.32 9.49 -2.20
N GLU A 22 1.30 9.39 -3.04
CA GLU A 22 -0.12 9.52 -2.68
C GLU A 22 -0.78 8.15 -2.48
N ILE A 23 -0.03 7.05 -2.62
CA ILE A 23 -0.54 5.69 -2.54
C ILE A 23 0.03 4.99 -1.30
N LEU A 24 -0.87 4.43 -0.49
CA LEU A 24 -0.53 3.47 0.57
C LEU A 24 -0.70 2.04 0.07
N PHE A 25 0.39 1.31 -0.07
CA PHE A 25 0.40 -0.10 -0.44
C PHE A 25 0.43 -1.01 0.80
N VAL A 26 -0.52 -1.95 0.88
CA VAL A 26 -0.69 -2.86 2.02
C VAL A 26 -0.55 -4.30 1.54
N ASP A 27 0.33 -5.08 2.18
CA ASP A 27 0.58 -6.49 1.84
C ASP A 27 1.14 -7.24 3.06
N ASP A 28 0.85 -8.54 3.17
CA ASP A 28 1.30 -9.39 4.28
C ASP A 28 2.72 -9.97 4.05
N GLN A 29 3.28 -9.82 2.84
CA GLN A 29 4.56 -10.39 2.47
C GLN A 29 5.61 -9.30 2.22
N MET A 30 6.69 -9.35 3.01
CA MET A 30 7.79 -8.38 2.91
C MET A 30 8.41 -8.30 1.49
N ARG A 31 8.43 -9.43 0.75
CA ARG A 31 8.91 -9.46 -0.64
C ARG A 31 8.11 -8.55 -1.58
N ASN A 32 6.86 -8.23 -1.24
CA ASN A 32 6.00 -7.34 -2.01
C ASN A 32 6.08 -5.89 -1.51
N ILE A 33 6.39 -5.68 -0.23
CA ILE A 33 6.53 -4.37 0.40
C ILE A 33 7.77 -3.63 -0.12
N ILE A 34 8.92 -4.31 -0.11
CA ILE A 34 10.22 -3.72 -0.49
C ILE A 34 10.17 -3.02 -1.87
N PRO A 35 9.71 -3.68 -2.97
CA PRO A 35 9.67 -3.05 -4.28
C PRO A 35 8.62 -1.91 -4.39
N ALA A 36 7.51 -1.97 -3.65
CA ALA A 36 6.55 -0.86 -3.61
C ALA A 36 7.18 0.38 -2.94
N GLN A 37 7.88 0.16 -1.83
CA GLN A 37 8.58 1.23 -1.11
C GLN A 37 9.70 1.83 -1.96
N SER A 38 10.46 1.02 -2.69
CA SER A 38 11.61 1.50 -3.48
C SER A 38 11.21 2.44 -4.62
N ILE A 39 9.96 2.40 -5.08
CA ILE A 39 9.44 3.29 -6.13
C ILE A 39 8.65 4.47 -5.56
N GLY A 40 8.67 4.69 -4.24
CA GLY A 40 8.14 5.89 -3.60
C GLY A 40 6.72 5.77 -3.06
N MET A 41 6.13 4.58 -3.01
CA MET A 41 4.85 4.39 -2.29
C MET A 41 5.05 4.43 -0.78
N ALA A 42 4.06 4.93 -0.06
CA ALA A 42 3.91 4.59 1.35
C ALA A 42 3.56 3.09 1.44
N THR A 43 4.09 2.40 2.45
CA THR A 43 3.87 0.95 2.58
C THR A 43 3.54 0.53 4.00
N HIS A 44 2.64 -0.44 4.15
CA HIS A 44 2.34 -1.07 5.43
C HIS A 44 2.42 -2.60 5.32
N HIS A 45 3.30 -3.22 6.12
CA HIS A 45 3.37 -4.68 6.25
C HIS A 45 2.22 -5.16 7.14
N PHE A 46 1.21 -5.77 6.54
CA PHE A 46 0.02 -6.23 7.24
C PHE A 46 0.36 -7.39 8.19
N ARG A 47 0.02 -7.21 9.49
CA ARG A 47 0.16 -8.23 10.53
C ARG A 47 -1.16 -8.54 11.22
N ASN A 48 -1.97 -7.51 11.46
CA ASN A 48 -3.30 -7.62 12.02
C ASN A 48 -4.11 -6.36 11.68
N ALA A 49 -5.42 -6.41 11.92
CA ALA A 49 -6.33 -5.32 11.59
C ALA A 49 -6.14 -4.09 12.48
N GLU A 50 -5.72 -4.25 13.75
CA GLU A 50 -5.55 -3.13 14.67
C GLU A 50 -4.39 -2.22 14.24
N ASP A 51 -3.24 -2.82 13.90
CA ASP A 51 -2.07 -2.12 13.38
C ASP A 51 -2.38 -1.42 12.05
N LEU A 52 -3.13 -2.08 11.15
CA LEU A 52 -3.53 -1.46 9.89
C LEU A 52 -4.46 -0.26 10.12
N ARG A 53 -5.44 -0.37 11.02
CA ARG A 53 -6.33 0.75 11.36
C ARG A 53 -5.57 1.96 11.89
N ARG A 54 -4.53 1.74 12.71
CA ARG A 54 -3.66 2.82 13.19
C ARG A 54 -2.91 3.47 12.03
N ALA A 55 -2.29 2.68 11.16
CA ALA A 55 -1.55 3.18 10.02
C ALA A 55 -2.45 3.96 9.03
N LEU A 56 -3.68 3.50 8.81
CA LEU A 56 -4.65 4.20 7.95
C LEU A 56 -5.00 5.59 8.52
N ARG A 57 -5.25 5.70 9.82
CA ARG A 57 -5.50 6.99 10.47
C ARG A 57 -4.31 7.95 10.40
N GLU A 58 -3.08 7.44 10.51
CA GLU A 58 -1.86 8.24 10.33
C GLU A 58 -1.76 8.83 8.91
N HIS A 59 -2.39 8.19 7.92
CA HIS A 59 -2.49 8.66 6.54
C HIS A 59 -3.82 9.37 6.24
N SER A 60 -4.56 9.78 7.28
CA SER A 60 -5.87 10.44 7.16
C SER A 60 -6.93 9.62 6.39
N VAL A 61 -6.79 8.29 6.38
CA VAL A 61 -7.78 7.37 5.81
C VAL A 61 -8.68 6.88 6.94
N GLU A 62 -9.93 7.35 6.94
CA GLU A 62 -10.96 6.89 7.87
C GLU A 62 -11.47 5.51 7.46
N VAL A 63 -11.59 4.62 8.44
CA VAL A 63 -12.16 3.27 8.25
C VAL A 63 -13.54 3.27 8.88
N ASP A 64 -14.57 3.38 8.06
CA ASP A 64 -15.93 3.20 8.53
C ASP A 64 -16.12 1.73 8.96
N ASN A 65 -16.43 1.55 10.24
CA ASN A 65 -16.88 0.28 10.77
C ASN A 65 -18.37 0.20 10.48
N GLY A 66 -18.73 -0.09 9.23
CA GLY A 66 -20.12 -0.34 8.87
C GLY A 66 -20.78 -1.25 9.90
N CYS A 67 -21.93 -0.81 10.43
CA CYS A 67 -22.73 -1.47 11.45
C CYS A 67 -22.96 -2.97 11.19
#